data_AF-A0A9W3PDQ5-F1
#
_entry.id   AF-A0A9W3PDQ5-F1
#
_cell.length_a   1.000
_cell.length_b   1.000
_cell.length_c   1.000
_cell.angle_alpha   90.00
_cell.angle_beta   90.00
_cell.angle_gamma   90.00
#
_symmetry.space_group_name_H-M   'P 1'
#
loop_
_entity.id
_entity.type
_entity.pdbx_description
1 polymer ?
#
loop_
_entity_poly.entity_id
_entity_poly.type
_entity_poly.pdbx_seq_one_letter_code
_entity_poly.pdbx_strand_id
1 'polypeptide(L)'
;MQKKIKFLIMITIIIYINNFVFAYINGYKTLIGVSALWAISPFLLLTIASFILASDYKKDYLIVKKEARISFILKVLSCIVAFYNYKFEIGSLEYIMRFVIIAILCIINVNLEYKMYRIAKKYIPKLDEEEVKPVSEKEKWNIKNYGRAATLGVGSFILVVTGGMNIVFIAQMSRYYGLICICIFIVFLKMNYDKNMLFYQDKVIGKRIFLKDAFYASLGFGYNCAVAFNFISGNDFIENTALIVGICFLYPTIVTNRKIALRQREVSKVIRDNFEYYYNDENNPYK
;
A
#
# COMPACT_ATOMS: atom_id res chain seq x y z
N MET A 1 -12.28 12.68 12.15
CA MET A 1 -11.21 13.03 11.17
C MET A 1 -9.87 13.40 11.84
N GLN A 2 -9.87 14.25 12.87
CA GLN A 2 -8.65 14.76 13.54
C GLN A 2 -7.63 13.69 13.98
N LYS A 3 -8.04 12.65 14.72
CA LYS A 3 -7.15 11.55 15.17
C LYS A 3 -6.42 10.87 14.00
N LYS A 4 -7.09 10.72 12.85
CA LYS A 4 -6.52 10.10 11.65
C LYS A 4 -5.49 11.02 10.96
N ILE A 5 -5.73 12.33 10.92
CA ILE A 5 -4.73 13.27 10.40
C ILE A 5 -3.53 13.38 11.34
N LYS A 6 -3.72 13.33 12.66
CA LYS A 6 -2.59 13.22 13.61
C LYS A 6 -1.75 11.96 13.35
N PHE A 7 -2.41 10.83 13.10
CA PHE A 7 -1.73 9.59 12.72
C PHE A 7 -1.01 9.71 11.37
N LEU A 8 -1.59 10.41 10.39
CA LEU A 8 -0.93 10.72 9.12
C LEU A 8 0.36 11.54 9.34
N ILE A 9 0.30 12.60 10.15
CA ILE A 9 1.47 13.43 10.53
C ILE A 9 2.57 12.58 11.16
N MET A 10 2.20 11.69 12.08
CA MET A 10 3.15 10.78 12.71
C MET A 10 3.82 9.86 11.67
N ILE A 11 3.05 9.25 10.76
CA ILE A 11 3.61 8.41 9.68
C ILE A 11 4.51 9.24 8.76
N THR A 12 4.13 10.47 8.43
CA THR A 12 4.92 11.35 7.58
C THR A 12 6.29 11.62 8.21
N ILE A 13 6.34 11.94 9.50
CA ILE A 13 7.61 12.11 10.21
C ILE A 13 8.45 10.82 10.15
N ILE A 14 7.83 9.66 10.37
CA ILE A 14 8.52 8.36 10.27
C ILE A 14 9.06 8.12 8.86
N ILE A 15 8.30 8.45 7.80
CA ILE A 15 8.73 8.34 6.40
C ILE A 15 9.98 9.20 6.16
N TYR A 16 9.95 10.47 6.56
CA TYR A 16 11.08 11.35 6.33
C TYR A 16 12.29 10.92 7.14
N ILE A 17 12.14 10.54 8.42
CA ILE A 17 13.24 9.97 9.22
C ILE A 17 13.83 8.75 8.51
N ASN A 18 12.98 7.82 8.04
CA ASN A 18 13.45 6.64 7.33
C ASN A 18 14.25 7.02 6.07
N ASN A 19 13.72 7.94 5.26
CA ASN A 19 14.38 8.45 4.06
C ASN A 19 15.73 9.13 4.37
N PHE A 20 15.81 9.92 5.46
CA PHE A 20 17.06 10.52 5.94
C PHE A 20 18.09 9.45 6.31
N VAL A 21 17.71 8.50 7.16
CA VAL A 21 18.61 7.43 7.60
C VAL A 21 19.04 6.56 6.40
N PHE A 22 18.13 6.28 5.48
CA PHE A 22 18.43 5.47 4.30
C PHE A 22 19.42 6.18 3.38
N ALA A 23 19.17 7.45 3.05
CA ALA A 23 20.07 8.27 2.24
C ALA A 23 21.46 8.39 2.87
N TYR A 24 21.52 8.50 4.21
CA TYR A 24 22.78 8.48 4.96
C TYR A 24 23.48 7.13 4.80
N ILE A 25 22.87 6.03 5.25
CA ILE A 25 23.50 4.70 5.25
C ILE A 25 23.93 4.25 3.85
N ASN A 26 23.09 4.47 2.84
CA ASN A 26 23.42 4.11 1.46
C ASN A 26 24.60 4.92 0.89
N GLY A 27 24.87 6.11 1.46
CA GLY A 27 26.07 6.90 1.14
C GLY A 27 27.36 6.30 1.71
N TYR A 28 27.30 5.51 2.79
CA TYR A 28 28.49 4.91 3.43
C TYR A 28 28.72 3.46 3.04
N LYS A 29 27.65 2.69 2.82
CA LYS A 29 27.73 1.24 2.64
C LYS A 29 26.74 0.77 1.59
N THR A 30 27.18 -0.17 0.77
CA THR A 30 26.26 -0.93 -0.07
C THR A 30 25.44 -1.82 0.87
N LEU A 31 24.11 -1.71 0.80
CA LEU A 31 23.20 -2.48 1.65
C LEU A 31 23.23 -3.95 1.21
N ILE A 32 23.55 -4.86 2.15
CA ILE A 32 23.61 -6.31 1.91
C ILE A 32 22.77 -7.05 2.96
N GLY A 33 22.18 -8.19 2.58
CA GLY A 33 21.37 -9.05 3.45
C GLY A 33 20.14 -8.35 4.02
N VAL A 34 19.91 -8.49 5.33
CA VAL A 34 18.74 -7.94 6.04
C VAL A 34 18.67 -6.40 5.93
N SER A 35 19.80 -5.72 5.79
CA SER A 35 19.82 -4.27 5.59
C SER A 35 19.25 -3.84 4.23
N ALA A 36 19.32 -4.71 3.21
CA ALA A 36 18.66 -4.49 1.92
C ALA A 36 17.13 -4.67 2.02
N LEU A 37 16.63 -5.53 2.93
CA LEU A 37 15.20 -5.62 3.20
C LEU A 37 14.65 -4.33 3.83
N TRP A 38 15.46 -3.58 4.56
CA TRP A 38 15.04 -2.30 5.12
C TRP A 38 14.78 -1.24 4.04
N ALA A 39 15.35 -1.39 2.84
CA ALA A 39 15.02 -0.56 1.66
C ALA A 39 13.52 -0.64 1.30
N ILE A 40 12.81 -1.68 1.73
CA ILE A 40 11.37 -1.86 1.48
C ILE A 40 10.52 -0.91 2.35
N SER A 41 11.05 -0.48 3.49
CA SER A 41 10.25 0.18 4.52
C SER A 41 9.59 1.50 4.07
N PRO A 42 10.19 2.36 3.22
CA PRO A 42 9.52 3.56 2.73
C PRO A 42 8.33 3.26 1.84
N PHE A 43 8.36 2.17 1.07
CA PHE A 43 7.23 1.75 0.25
C PHE A 43 6.07 1.23 1.08
N LEU A 44 6.37 0.48 2.15
CA LEU A 44 5.36 0.05 3.11
C LEU A 44 4.74 1.25 3.82
N LEU A 45 5.55 2.21 4.25
CA LEU A 45 5.08 3.43 4.89
C LEU A 45 4.26 4.33 3.94
N LEU A 46 4.67 4.45 2.67
CA LEU A 46 3.88 5.13 1.62
C LEU A 46 2.50 4.47 1.46
N THR A 47 2.46 3.14 1.39
CA THR A 47 1.19 2.41 1.31
C THR A 47 0.31 2.73 2.51
N ILE A 48 0.86 2.68 3.73
CA ILE A 48 0.10 3.04 4.93
C ILE A 48 -0.40 4.49 4.81
N ALA A 49 0.46 5.45 4.47
CA ALA A 49 0.12 6.87 4.34
C ALA A 49 -0.96 7.16 3.27
N SER A 50 -1.10 6.31 2.25
CA SER A 50 -2.11 6.46 1.19
C SER A 50 -3.56 6.40 1.68
N PHE A 51 -3.82 5.93 2.92
CA PHE A 51 -5.18 5.74 3.44
C PHE A 51 -6.05 7.00 3.36
N ILE A 52 -5.44 8.18 3.43
CA ILE A 52 -6.12 9.49 3.40
C ILE A 52 -6.63 9.86 2.00
N LEU A 53 -6.04 9.31 0.94
CA LEU A 53 -6.45 9.56 -0.45
C LEU A 53 -7.78 8.90 -0.81
N ALA A 54 -8.16 7.92 0.00
CA ALA A 54 -9.12 6.93 -0.38
C ALA A 54 -10.50 7.35 0.16
N SER A 55 -11.30 7.97 -0.72
CA SER A 55 -12.60 8.61 -0.44
C SER A 55 -13.74 7.65 -0.07
N ASP A 56 -13.56 6.39 -0.40
CA ASP A 56 -14.59 5.34 -0.38
C ASP A 56 -14.93 4.85 1.04
N TYR A 57 -14.14 5.28 2.04
CA TYR A 57 -14.33 4.93 3.45
C TYR A 57 -15.03 6.03 4.25
N LYS A 58 -14.77 7.30 3.94
CA LYS A 58 -15.37 8.47 4.59
C LYS A 58 -15.46 9.61 3.58
N LYS A 59 -16.69 10.00 3.24
CA LYS A 59 -16.95 11.18 2.39
C LYS A 59 -16.28 12.43 2.96
N ASP A 60 -16.12 12.54 4.28
CA ASP A 60 -15.40 13.61 4.99
C ASP A 60 -13.99 13.89 4.45
N TYR A 61 -13.30 12.86 3.93
CA TYR A 61 -11.94 13.02 3.38
C TYR A 61 -11.92 13.77 2.05
N LEU A 62 -13.06 13.94 1.37
CA LEU A 62 -13.16 14.75 0.16
C LEU A 62 -12.71 16.19 0.39
N ILE A 63 -12.95 16.73 1.59
CA ILE A 63 -12.67 18.12 1.96
C ILE A 63 -11.17 18.41 1.98
N VAL A 64 -10.36 17.39 2.30
CA VAL A 64 -8.89 17.51 2.36
C VAL A 64 -8.20 16.78 1.20
N LYS A 65 -8.96 16.32 0.19
CA LYS A 65 -8.44 15.41 -0.85
C LYS A 65 -7.41 16.06 -1.76
N LYS A 66 -7.55 17.37 -2.03
CA LYS A 66 -6.57 18.12 -2.82
C LYS A 66 -5.24 18.18 -2.09
N GLU A 67 -5.24 18.60 -0.83
CA GLU A 67 -4.07 18.65 0.03
C GLU A 67 -3.46 17.27 0.24
N ALA A 68 -4.29 16.24 0.45
CA ALA A 68 -3.85 14.86 0.64
C ALA A 68 -3.10 14.31 -0.58
N ARG A 69 -3.57 14.60 -1.81
CA ARG A 69 -2.89 14.22 -3.05
C ARG A 69 -1.52 14.87 -3.17
N ILE A 70 -1.44 16.18 -2.94
CA ILE A 70 -0.17 16.92 -3.00
C ILE A 70 0.80 16.37 -1.94
N SER A 71 0.32 16.22 -0.70
CA SER A 71 1.08 15.64 0.39
C SER A 71 1.63 14.25 0.07
N PHE A 72 0.83 13.40 -0.57
CA PHE A 72 1.27 12.06 -0.99
C PHE A 72 2.33 12.12 -2.10
N ILE A 73 2.15 12.96 -3.12
CA ILE A 73 3.13 13.16 -4.19
C ILE A 73 4.49 13.61 -3.61
N LEU A 74 4.48 14.53 -2.64
CA LEU A 74 5.71 14.97 -1.97
C LEU A 74 6.43 13.84 -1.22
N LYS A 75 5.69 12.89 -0.63
CA LYS A 75 6.29 11.69 0.00
C LYS A 75 6.93 10.79 -1.04
N VAL A 76 6.26 10.58 -2.17
CA VAL A 76 6.81 9.78 -3.29
C VAL A 76 8.08 10.41 -3.83
N LEU A 77 8.07 11.73 -4.10
CA LEU A 77 9.26 12.47 -4.53
C LEU A 77 10.40 12.38 -3.50
N SER A 78 10.09 12.48 -2.21
CA SER A 78 11.08 12.30 -1.15
C SER A 78 11.69 10.90 -1.16
N CYS A 79 10.89 9.86 -1.40
CA CYS A 79 11.42 8.51 -1.55
C CYS A 79 12.30 8.40 -2.80
N ILE A 80 11.90 8.97 -3.95
CA ILE A 80 12.74 8.96 -5.15
C ILE A 80 14.11 9.60 -4.86
N VAL A 81 14.13 10.78 -4.24
CA VAL A 81 15.39 11.47 -3.85
C VAL A 81 16.21 10.66 -2.84
N ALA A 82 15.53 10.01 -1.87
CA ALA A 82 16.19 9.20 -0.86
C ALA A 82 16.71 7.86 -1.39
N PHE A 83 16.14 7.31 -2.46
CA PHE A 83 16.53 6.02 -3.04
C PHE A 83 17.36 6.16 -4.31
N TYR A 84 17.58 7.38 -4.78
CA TYR A 84 18.45 7.61 -5.90
C TYR A 84 19.88 7.16 -5.58
N ASN A 85 20.39 6.19 -6.34
CA ASN A 85 21.63 5.47 -6.04
C ASN A 85 22.89 6.19 -6.53
N TYR A 86 22.98 7.51 -6.32
CA TYR A 86 24.26 8.19 -6.45
C TYR A 86 25.08 7.93 -5.18
N LYS A 87 26.20 7.21 -5.34
CA LYS A 87 27.27 7.18 -4.34
C LYS A 87 28.04 8.49 -4.40
N PHE A 88 27.38 9.56 -3.95
CA PHE A 88 28.04 10.85 -3.81
C PHE A 88 29.09 10.75 -2.70
N GLU A 89 30.26 11.34 -2.92
CA GLU A 89 31.27 11.45 -1.87
C GLU A 89 30.68 12.22 -0.68
N ILE A 90 30.97 11.76 0.53
CA ILE A 90 30.45 12.37 1.75
C ILE A 90 30.98 13.80 1.85
N GLY A 91 30.07 14.76 1.98
CA GLY A 91 30.40 16.19 2.04
C GLY A 91 30.47 16.88 0.67
N SER A 92 30.31 16.14 -0.44
CA SER A 92 30.07 16.74 -1.76
C SER A 92 28.80 17.59 -1.75
N LEU A 93 28.75 18.57 -2.66
CA LEU A 93 27.60 19.46 -2.80
C LEU A 93 26.33 18.66 -3.11
N GLU A 94 26.44 17.64 -3.94
CA GLU A 94 25.33 16.76 -4.33
C GLU A 94 24.82 15.94 -3.14
N TYR A 95 25.71 15.42 -2.29
CA TYR A 95 25.34 14.76 -1.05
C TYR A 95 24.55 15.70 -0.14
N ILE A 96 25.05 16.92 0.09
CA ILE A 96 24.37 17.93 0.93
C ILE A 96 23.01 18.31 0.34
N MET A 97 22.96 18.57 -0.98
CA MET A 97 21.74 18.95 -1.69
C MET A 97 20.64 17.90 -1.56
N ARG A 98 20.98 16.60 -1.57
CA ARG A 98 20.01 15.52 -1.33
C ARG A 98 19.30 15.66 0.01
N PHE A 99 20.04 15.89 1.09
CA PHE A 99 19.45 16.06 2.43
C PHE A 99 18.65 17.36 2.56
N VAL A 100 19.13 18.44 1.94
CA VAL A 100 18.40 19.72 1.88
C VAL A 100 17.05 19.55 1.18
N ILE A 101 17.01 18.86 0.03
CA ILE A 101 15.78 18.58 -0.69
C ILE A 101 14.81 17.75 0.18
N ILE A 102 15.30 16.68 0.84
CA ILE A 102 14.46 15.86 1.73
C ILE A 102 13.91 16.70 2.90
N ALA A 103 14.72 17.57 3.50
CA ALA A 103 14.29 18.49 4.57
C ALA A 103 13.21 19.46 4.09
N ILE A 104 13.40 20.12 2.93
CA ILE A 104 12.43 21.04 2.35
C ILE A 104 11.11 20.31 2.08
N LEU A 105 11.17 19.12 1.46
CA LEU A 105 9.98 18.31 1.22
C LEU A 105 9.27 17.95 2.53
N CYS A 106 10.02 17.60 3.60
CA CYS A 106 9.46 17.31 4.92
C CYS A 106 8.68 18.51 5.49
N ILE A 107 9.30 19.69 5.50
CA ILE A 107 8.70 20.92 6.01
C ILE A 107 7.42 21.26 5.26
N ILE A 108 7.44 21.20 3.92
CA ILE A 108 6.25 21.46 3.10
C ILE A 108 5.15 20.44 3.42
N ASN A 109 5.51 19.15 3.55
CA ASN A 109 4.53 18.09 3.82
C ASN A 109 3.87 18.23 5.19
N VAL A 110 4.65 18.49 6.24
CA VAL A 110 4.14 18.72 7.60
C VAL A 110 3.22 19.95 7.63
N ASN A 111 3.58 21.03 6.93
CA ASN A 111 2.73 22.22 6.83
C ASN A 111 1.39 21.93 6.12
N LEU A 112 1.41 21.16 5.02
CA LEU A 112 0.18 20.72 4.34
C LEU A 112 -0.69 19.86 5.25
N GLU A 113 -0.10 18.93 5.99
CA GLU A 113 -0.84 18.06 6.91
C GLU A 113 -1.38 18.80 8.12
N TYR A 114 -0.65 19.81 8.61
CA TYR A 114 -1.15 20.73 9.62
C TYR A 114 -2.34 21.57 9.10
N LYS A 115 -2.29 22.02 7.84
CA LYS A 115 -3.43 22.68 7.18
C LYS A 115 -4.64 21.74 7.13
N MET A 116 -4.45 20.47 6.73
CA MET A 116 -5.51 19.46 6.76
C MET A 116 -6.06 19.25 8.16
N TYR A 117 -5.20 19.24 9.19
CA TYR A 117 -5.62 19.13 10.59
C TYR A 117 -6.48 20.30 11.03
N ARG A 118 -6.13 21.54 10.65
CA ARG A 118 -6.93 22.74 10.94
C ARG A 118 -8.31 22.67 10.27
N ILE A 119 -8.38 22.24 9.01
CA ILE A 119 -9.65 22.02 8.30
C ILE A 119 -10.48 20.98 9.05
N ALA A 120 -9.88 19.86 9.46
CA ALA A 120 -10.55 18.82 10.22
C ALA A 120 -10.97 19.21 11.64
N LYS A 121 -10.32 20.21 12.23
CA LYS A 121 -10.70 20.75 13.54
C LYS A 121 -11.97 21.58 13.47
N LYS A 122 -12.11 22.37 12.40
CA LYS A 122 -13.28 23.23 12.16
C LYS A 122 -14.46 22.50 11.52
N TYR A 123 -14.23 21.30 11.00
CA TYR A 123 -15.27 20.52 10.36
C TYR A 123 -16.25 19.94 11.39
N ILE A 124 -17.51 20.36 11.29
CA ILE A 124 -18.63 19.73 11.99
C ILE A 124 -19.10 18.59 11.07
N PRO A 125 -19.01 17.32 11.50
CA PRO A 125 -19.52 16.23 10.70
C PRO A 125 -21.01 16.45 10.48
N LYS A 126 -21.45 16.47 9.23
CA LYS A 126 -22.87 16.26 8.96
C LYS A 126 -23.19 14.88 9.53
N LEU A 127 -24.24 14.79 10.34
CA LEU A 127 -24.97 13.54 10.56
C LEU A 127 -25.60 13.19 9.21
N ASP A 128 -24.78 12.82 8.23
CA ASP A 128 -25.24 11.83 7.28
C ASP A 128 -25.46 10.62 8.19
N GLU A 129 -26.72 10.24 8.39
CA GLU A 129 -27.05 8.87 8.75
C GLU A 129 -26.09 8.02 7.91
N GLU A 130 -25.16 7.28 8.53
CA GLU A 130 -24.34 6.31 7.79
C GLU A 130 -25.39 5.52 7.03
N GLU A 131 -25.58 5.76 5.72
CA GLU A 131 -26.50 5.00 4.89
C GLU A 131 -26.06 3.57 5.09
N VAL A 132 -26.77 2.86 5.99
CA VAL A 132 -26.43 1.49 6.32
C VAL A 132 -26.84 0.77 5.07
N LYS A 133 -25.87 0.60 4.16
CA LYS A 133 -26.07 -0.16 2.94
C LYS A 133 -26.71 -1.47 3.38
N PRO A 134 -27.90 -1.82 2.86
CA PRO A 134 -28.62 -2.98 3.32
C PRO A 134 -27.67 -4.18 3.30
N VAL A 135 -27.55 -4.85 4.43
CA VAL A 135 -26.77 -6.08 4.59
C VAL A 135 -27.77 -7.21 4.52
N SER A 136 -27.68 -8.02 3.47
CA SER A 136 -28.56 -9.18 3.32
C SER A 136 -28.23 -10.26 4.36
N GLU A 137 -29.21 -11.09 4.71
CA GLU A 137 -28.99 -12.23 5.62
C GLU A 137 -27.87 -13.17 5.12
N LYS A 138 -27.83 -13.44 3.81
CA LYS A 138 -26.75 -14.22 3.19
C LYS A 138 -25.37 -13.62 3.41
N GLU A 139 -25.25 -12.29 3.44
CA GLU A 139 -23.96 -11.63 3.75
C GLU A 139 -23.58 -11.76 5.22
N LYS A 140 -24.56 -11.75 6.14
CA LYS A 140 -24.30 -11.96 7.57
C LYS A 140 -23.73 -13.36 7.82
N TRP A 141 -24.35 -14.38 7.22
CA TRP A 141 -23.87 -15.77 7.29
C TRP A 141 -22.52 -16.01 6.62
N ASN A 142 -22.10 -15.13 5.71
CA ASN A 142 -20.80 -15.24 5.03
C ASN A 142 -19.67 -14.50 5.78
N ILE A 143 -19.89 -14.04 7.02
CA ILE A 143 -18.93 -13.20 7.75
C ILE A 143 -17.56 -13.87 7.96
N LYS A 144 -17.54 -15.19 8.14
CA LYS A 144 -16.30 -15.98 8.28
C LYS A 144 -15.43 -15.92 7.01
N ASN A 145 -16.05 -16.04 5.84
CA ASN A 145 -15.36 -15.91 4.56
C ASN A 145 -14.91 -14.47 4.30
N TYR A 146 -15.69 -13.47 4.75
CA TYR A 146 -15.26 -12.06 4.69
C TYR A 146 -14.03 -11.80 5.55
N GLY A 147 -13.97 -12.35 6.77
CA GLY A 147 -12.80 -12.28 7.63
C GLY A 147 -11.58 -12.93 6.98
N ARG A 148 -11.72 -14.16 6.46
CA ARG A 148 -10.64 -14.86 5.75
C ARG A 148 -10.16 -14.09 4.53
N ALA A 149 -11.07 -13.54 3.72
CA ALA A 149 -10.73 -12.73 2.56
C ALA A 149 -9.98 -11.45 2.97
N ALA A 150 -10.41 -10.75 4.03
CA ALA A 150 -9.69 -9.58 4.51
C ALA A 150 -8.25 -9.91 4.94
N THR A 151 -8.07 -11.01 5.70
CA THR A 151 -6.74 -11.48 6.12
C THR A 151 -5.86 -11.88 4.94
N LEU A 152 -6.39 -12.64 3.97
CA LEU A 152 -5.68 -13.01 2.74
C LEU A 152 -5.30 -11.77 1.92
N GLY A 153 -6.18 -10.75 1.87
CA GLY A 153 -5.91 -9.49 1.19
C GLY A 153 -4.72 -8.75 1.77
N VAL A 154 -4.64 -8.62 3.09
CA VAL A 154 -3.51 -7.97 3.76
C VAL A 154 -2.23 -8.81 3.63
N GLY A 155 -2.31 -10.11 3.91
CA GLY A 155 -1.16 -11.00 3.88
C GLY A 155 -0.53 -11.09 2.48
N SER A 156 -1.35 -11.28 1.44
CA SER A 156 -0.87 -11.31 0.06
C SER A 156 -0.25 -9.99 -0.38
N PHE A 157 -0.82 -8.85 0.05
CA PHE A 157 -0.27 -7.54 -0.28
C PHE A 157 1.11 -7.31 0.36
N ILE A 158 1.28 -7.69 1.64
CA ILE A 158 2.59 -7.59 2.31
C ILE A 158 3.60 -8.48 1.57
N LEU A 159 3.25 -9.74 1.34
CA LEU A 159 4.09 -10.73 0.68
C LEU A 159 4.57 -10.28 -0.72
N VAL A 160 3.68 -9.69 -1.53
CA VAL A 160 4.06 -9.22 -2.87
C VAL A 160 4.91 -7.96 -2.83
N VAL A 161 4.66 -7.04 -1.91
CA VAL A 161 5.44 -5.79 -1.81
C VAL A 161 6.85 -6.07 -1.26
N THR A 162 6.97 -6.96 -0.26
CA THR A 162 8.27 -7.26 0.35
C THR A 162 9.10 -8.23 -0.46
N GLY A 163 8.47 -9.19 -1.14
CA GLY A 163 9.16 -10.23 -1.90
C GLY A 163 9.05 -10.05 -3.40
N GLY A 164 7.84 -10.20 -3.95
CA GLY A 164 7.61 -10.30 -5.39
C GLY A 164 8.07 -9.06 -6.16
N MET A 165 7.51 -7.89 -5.87
CA MET A 165 7.81 -6.63 -6.56
C MET A 165 9.26 -6.17 -6.39
N ASN A 166 9.97 -6.71 -5.40
CA ASN A 166 11.34 -6.34 -5.07
C ASN A 166 12.41 -7.06 -5.92
N ILE A 167 11.99 -7.71 -7.01
CA ILE A 167 12.87 -8.51 -7.88
C ILE A 167 14.08 -7.73 -8.41
N VAL A 168 13.96 -6.43 -8.68
CA VAL A 168 15.08 -5.60 -9.18
C VAL A 168 16.23 -5.57 -8.17
N PHE A 169 15.94 -5.27 -6.90
CA PHE A 169 16.97 -5.23 -5.85
C PHE A 169 17.46 -6.62 -5.46
N ILE A 170 16.57 -7.63 -5.44
CA ILE A 170 16.93 -9.01 -5.04
C ILE A 170 17.77 -9.70 -6.12
N ALA A 171 17.44 -9.50 -7.40
CA ALA A 171 18.19 -10.10 -8.51
C ALA A 171 19.59 -9.48 -8.67
N GLN A 172 19.79 -8.22 -8.26
CA GLN A 172 21.11 -7.60 -8.17
C GLN A 172 22.03 -8.31 -7.15
N MET A 173 21.47 -8.91 -6.09
CA MET A 173 22.26 -9.70 -5.12
C MET A 173 22.67 -11.06 -5.70
N SER A 174 21.73 -11.74 -6.37
CA SER A 174 21.98 -12.95 -7.16
C SER A 174 20.80 -13.22 -8.07
N ARG A 175 21.09 -13.48 -9.36
CA ARG A 175 20.06 -13.75 -10.38
C ARG A 175 19.17 -14.95 -10.02
N TYR A 176 19.70 -15.92 -9.27
CA TYR A 176 18.94 -17.09 -8.82
C TYR A 176 17.80 -16.73 -7.85
N TYR A 177 17.94 -15.65 -7.06
CA TYR A 177 16.88 -15.18 -6.18
C TYR A 177 15.70 -14.54 -6.94
N GLY A 178 15.89 -14.20 -8.22
CA GLY A 178 14.79 -13.77 -9.09
C GLY A 178 13.69 -14.83 -9.22
N LEU A 179 14.05 -16.12 -9.22
CA LEU A 179 13.08 -17.23 -9.23
C LEU A 179 12.22 -17.24 -7.96
N ILE A 180 12.79 -16.92 -6.80
CA ILE A 180 12.04 -16.82 -5.55
C ILE A 180 11.01 -15.69 -5.64
N CYS A 181 11.37 -14.53 -6.19
CA CYS A 181 10.43 -13.43 -6.42
C CYS A 181 9.27 -13.84 -7.34
N ILE A 182 9.56 -14.60 -8.41
CA ILE A 182 8.53 -15.15 -9.31
C ILE A 182 7.60 -16.11 -8.57
N CYS A 183 8.14 -17.04 -7.78
CA CYS A 183 7.33 -17.96 -6.95
C CYS A 183 6.45 -17.20 -5.96
N ILE A 184 6.99 -16.19 -5.28
CA ILE A 184 6.24 -15.31 -4.36
C ILE A 184 5.11 -14.59 -5.12
N PHE A 185 5.38 -14.10 -6.33
CA PHE A 185 4.36 -13.45 -7.15
C PHE A 185 3.23 -14.41 -7.58
N ILE A 186 3.56 -15.65 -7.94
CA ILE A 186 2.56 -16.69 -8.26
C ILE A 186 1.70 -16.99 -7.02
N VAL A 187 2.31 -17.13 -5.84
CA VAL A 187 1.59 -17.32 -4.56
C VAL A 187 0.67 -16.14 -4.30
N PHE A 188 1.13 -14.90 -4.52
CA PHE A 188 0.29 -13.69 -4.43
C PHE A 188 -0.93 -13.74 -5.37
N LEU A 189 -0.76 -14.18 -6.62
CA LEU A 189 -1.88 -14.32 -7.56
C LEU A 189 -2.89 -15.37 -7.07
N LYS A 190 -2.40 -16.52 -6.58
CA LYS A 190 -3.27 -17.57 -6.01
C LYS A 190 -4.05 -17.07 -4.81
N MET A 191 -3.39 -16.40 -3.85
CA MET A 191 -4.05 -15.81 -2.69
C MET A 191 -5.09 -14.76 -3.08
N ASN A 192 -4.82 -13.95 -4.13
CA ASN A 192 -5.79 -12.98 -4.64
C ASN A 192 -7.00 -13.62 -5.31
N TYR A 193 -6.79 -14.71 -6.03
CA TYR A 193 -7.89 -15.51 -6.58
C TYR A 193 -8.78 -16.04 -5.46
N ASP A 194 -8.18 -16.73 -4.48
CA ASP A 194 -8.91 -17.33 -3.36
C ASP A 194 -9.67 -16.29 -2.54
N LYS A 195 -9.02 -15.16 -2.24
CA LYS A 195 -9.64 -14.00 -1.59
C LYS A 195 -10.91 -13.55 -2.32
N ASN A 196 -10.83 -13.33 -3.63
CA ASN A 196 -11.97 -12.86 -4.42
C ASN A 196 -13.07 -13.94 -4.50
N MET A 197 -12.70 -15.22 -4.59
CA MET A 197 -13.66 -16.32 -4.56
C MET A 197 -14.35 -16.47 -3.21
N LEU A 198 -13.68 -16.14 -2.09
CA LEU A 198 -14.29 -16.16 -0.76
C LEU A 198 -15.22 -14.96 -0.53
N PHE A 199 -14.86 -13.78 -1.05
CA PHE A 199 -15.61 -12.55 -0.82
C PHE A 199 -16.85 -12.41 -1.71
N TYR A 200 -16.75 -12.70 -3.01
CA TYR A 200 -17.89 -12.53 -3.91
C TYR A 200 -18.82 -13.75 -3.88
N GLN A 201 -20.11 -13.51 -3.64
CA GLN A 201 -21.14 -14.54 -3.75
C GLN A 201 -21.23 -15.05 -5.19
N ASP A 202 -21.34 -14.12 -6.15
CA ASP A 202 -21.21 -14.43 -7.57
C ASP A 202 -19.73 -14.62 -7.95
N LYS A 203 -19.38 -15.88 -8.27
CA LYS A 203 -18.02 -16.27 -8.66
C LYS A 203 -17.61 -15.68 -10.01
N VAL A 204 -18.54 -15.38 -10.90
CA VAL A 204 -18.23 -14.74 -12.19
C VAL A 204 -17.73 -13.32 -11.96
N ILE A 205 -18.41 -12.55 -11.11
CA ILE A 205 -17.97 -11.21 -10.70
C ILE A 205 -16.61 -11.28 -10.00
N GLY A 206 -16.43 -12.21 -9.07
CA GLY A 206 -15.16 -12.40 -8.38
C GLY A 206 -14.00 -12.70 -9.31
N LYS A 207 -14.22 -13.56 -10.33
CA LYS A 207 -13.21 -13.91 -11.35
C LYS A 207 -12.87 -12.71 -12.22
N ARG A 208 -13.86 -11.93 -12.65
CA ARG A 208 -13.64 -10.71 -13.45
C ARG A 208 -12.79 -9.69 -12.69
N ILE A 209 -13.08 -9.47 -11.40
CA ILE A 209 -12.31 -8.54 -10.56
C ILE A 209 -10.88 -9.05 -10.34
N PHE A 210 -10.73 -10.35 -10.05
CA PHE A 210 -9.41 -10.98 -9.97
C PHE A 210 -8.60 -10.78 -11.25
N LEU A 211 -9.17 -11.06 -12.42
CA LEU A 211 -8.46 -10.93 -13.70
C LEU A 211 -7.99 -9.50 -13.94
N LYS A 212 -8.82 -8.51 -13.64
CA LYS A 212 -8.42 -7.10 -13.70
C LYS A 212 -7.25 -6.83 -12.76
N ASP A 213 -7.36 -7.19 -11.49
CA ASP A 213 -6.31 -6.94 -10.49
C ASP A 213 -5.00 -7.65 -10.85
N ALA A 214 -5.08 -8.91 -11.27
CA ALA A 214 -3.96 -9.74 -11.71
C ALA A 214 -3.29 -9.18 -12.96
N PHE A 215 -4.06 -8.67 -13.93
CA PHE A 215 -3.52 -8.06 -15.14
C PHE A 215 -2.63 -6.85 -14.81
N TYR A 216 -3.15 -5.88 -14.05
CA TYR A 216 -2.35 -4.71 -13.66
C TYR A 216 -1.14 -5.09 -12.80
N ALA A 217 -1.31 -5.98 -11.81
CA ALA A 217 -0.20 -6.46 -11.00
C ALA A 217 0.88 -7.15 -11.85
N SER A 218 0.49 -7.93 -12.86
CA SER A 218 1.41 -8.62 -13.76
C SER A 218 2.14 -7.66 -14.69
N LEU A 219 1.50 -6.58 -15.14
CA LEU A 219 2.18 -5.51 -15.88
C LEU A 219 3.28 -4.86 -15.03
N GLY A 220 2.97 -4.49 -13.79
CA GLY A 220 3.95 -3.91 -12.87
C GLY A 220 5.11 -4.87 -12.55
N PHE A 221 4.79 -6.13 -12.27
CA PHE A 221 5.80 -7.16 -12.00
C PHE A 221 6.65 -7.48 -13.23
N GLY A 222 6.02 -7.55 -14.41
CA GLY A 222 6.70 -7.76 -15.70
C GLY A 222 7.67 -6.63 -16.03
N TYR A 223 7.28 -5.38 -15.78
CA TYR A 223 8.19 -4.23 -15.88
C TYR A 223 9.40 -4.39 -14.95
N ASN A 224 9.18 -4.75 -13.68
CA ASN A 224 10.27 -4.99 -12.73
C ASN A 224 11.17 -6.16 -13.16
N CYS A 225 10.62 -7.22 -13.74
CA CYS A 225 11.40 -8.32 -14.31
C CYS A 225 12.25 -7.85 -15.51
N ALA A 226 11.67 -7.05 -16.41
CA ALA A 226 12.36 -6.54 -17.59
C ALA A 226 13.58 -5.68 -17.19
N VAL A 227 13.44 -4.87 -16.14
CA VAL A 227 14.55 -4.11 -15.54
C VAL A 227 15.55 -5.05 -14.85
N ALA A 228 15.10 -5.98 -14.01
CA ALA A 228 15.96 -6.88 -13.23
C ALA A 228 16.86 -7.80 -14.09
N PHE A 229 16.38 -8.21 -15.27
CA PHE A 229 17.11 -9.09 -16.19
C PHE A 229 17.82 -8.32 -17.32
N ASN A 230 17.91 -6.99 -17.22
CA ASN A 230 18.55 -6.12 -18.21
C ASN A 230 17.95 -6.23 -19.63
N PHE A 231 16.66 -6.61 -19.76
CA PHE A 231 15.94 -6.55 -21.04
C PHE A 231 15.68 -5.10 -21.47
N ILE A 232 15.58 -4.20 -20.49
CA ILE A 232 15.60 -2.75 -20.69
C ILE A 232 16.96 -2.28 -20.17
N SER A 233 17.82 -1.74 -21.04
CA SER A 233 19.05 -1.07 -20.61
C SER A 233 18.69 0.23 -19.90
N GLY A 234 18.40 0.12 -18.60
CA GLY A 234 18.03 1.24 -17.76
C GLY A 234 19.27 2.01 -17.33
N ASN A 235 19.21 3.34 -17.39
CA ASN A 235 20.11 4.17 -16.59
C ASN A 235 19.74 3.98 -15.10
N ASP A 236 20.63 4.30 -14.16
CA ASP A 236 20.40 4.08 -12.70
C ASP A 236 19.05 4.62 -12.19
N PHE A 237 18.51 5.65 -12.83
CA PHE A 237 17.17 6.18 -12.58
C PHE A 237 16.07 5.10 -12.70
N ILE A 238 16.11 4.29 -13.77
CA ILE A 238 15.08 3.29 -14.09
C ILE A 238 15.12 2.15 -13.06
N GLU A 239 16.31 1.69 -12.68
CA GLU A 239 16.46 0.65 -11.66
C GLU A 239 15.91 1.10 -10.30
N ASN A 240 16.23 2.32 -9.88
CA ASN A 240 15.81 2.87 -8.59
C ASN A 240 14.32 3.21 -8.53
N THR A 241 13.67 3.46 -9.67
CA THR A 241 12.25 3.80 -9.74
C THR A 241 11.35 2.61 -10.07
N ALA A 242 11.91 1.48 -10.50
CA ALA A 242 11.15 0.31 -10.92
C ALA A 242 10.19 -0.21 -9.84
N LEU A 243 10.66 -0.34 -8.60
CA LEU A 243 9.82 -0.77 -7.48
C LEU A 243 8.61 0.15 -7.25
N ILE A 244 8.78 1.48 -7.38
CA ILE A 244 7.69 2.46 -7.26
C ILE A 244 6.65 2.21 -8.33
N VAL A 245 7.09 2.06 -9.58
CA VAL A 245 6.20 1.79 -10.71
C VAL A 245 5.44 0.48 -10.46
N GLY A 246 6.13 -0.61 -10.10
CA GLY A 246 5.52 -1.89 -9.78
C GLY A 246 4.44 -1.80 -8.69
N ILE A 247 4.68 -1.04 -7.62
CA ILE A 247 3.71 -0.82 -6.54
C ILE A 247 2.52 0.03 -7.00
N CYS A 248 2.73 1.04 -7.86
CA CYS A 248 1.62 1.81 -8.45
C CYS A 248 0.65 0.92 -9.24
N PHE A 249 1.16 -0.10 -9.92
CA PHE A 249 0.34 -1.10 -10.63
C PHE A 249 -0.47 -2.02 -9.69
N LEU A 250 -0.15 -2.08 -8.39
CA LEU A 250 -0.98 -2.77 -7.38
C LEU A 250 -2.22 -1.97 -6.98
N TYR A 251 -2.40 -0.74 -7.47
CA TYR A 251 -3.52 0.13 -7.08
C TYR A 251 -4.90 -0.55 -7.19
N PRO A 252 -5.27 -1.27 -8.27
CA PRO A 252 -6.54 -1.99 -8.33
C PRO A 252 -6.69 -3.02 -7.21
N THR A 253 -5.63 -3.78 -6.93
CA THR A 253 -5.60 -4.77 -5.83
C THR A 253 -5.81 -4.10 -4.47
N ILE A 254 -5.19 -2.93 -4.23
CA ILE A 254 -5.36 -2.14 -3.01
C ILE A 254 -6.82 -1.71 -2.86
N VAL A 255 -7.45 -1.22 -3.93
CA VAL A 255 -8.87 -0.81 -3.93
C VAL A 255 -9.78 -2.00 -3.63
N THR A 256 -9.54 -3.15 -4.24
CA THR A 256 -10.31 -4.38 -3.97
C THR A 256 -10.15 -4.83 -2.52
N ASN A 257 -8.92 -4.93 -2.00
CA ASN A 257 -8.64 -5.30 -0.61
C ASN A 257 -9.35 -4.38 0.38
N ARG A 258 -9.32 -3.08 0.09
CA ARG A 258 -10.01 -2.09 0.91
C ARG A 258 -11.52 -2.30 0.91
N LYS A 259 -12.13 -2.49 -0.27
CA LYS A 259 -13.57 -2.76 -0.39
C LYS A 259 -14.00 -3.98 0.45
N ILE A 260 -13.19 -5.03 0.43
CA ILE A 260 -13.41 -6.25 1.24
C ILE A 260 -13.38 -5.92 2.73
N ALA A 261 -12.33 -5.26 3.21
CA ALA A 261 -12.17 -4.90 4.62
C ALA A 261 -13.28 -3.98 5.13
N LEU A 262 -13.74 -3.04 4.28
CA LEU A 262 -14.86 -2.16 4.62
C LEU A 262 -16.18 -2.92 4.75
N ARG A 263 -16.49 -3.78 3.77
CA ARG A 263 -17.73 -4.57 3.81
C ARG A 263 -17.73 -5.56 4.98
N GLN A 264 -16.61 -6.21 5.27
CA GLN A 264 -16.48 -7.06 6.47
C GLN A 264 -16.84 -6.27 7.73
N ARG A 265 -16.28 -5.06 7.88
CA ARG A 265 -16.55 -4.21 9.04
C ARG A 265 -18.01 -3.75 9.11
N GLU A 266 -18.63 -3.42 7.98
CA GLU A 266 -20.06 -3.09 7.91
C GLU A 266 -20.91 -4.26 8.38
N VAL A 267 -20.66 -5.48 7.88
CA VAL A 267 -21.40 -6.68 8.29
C VAL A 267 -21.20 -6.98 9.78
N SER A 268 -19.95 -6.93 10.29
CA SER A 268 -19.70 -7.11 11.73
C SER A 268 -20.42 -6.07 12.59
N LYS A 269 -20.51 -4.80 12.15
CA LYS A 269 -21.25 -3.75 12.85
C LYS A 269 -22.76 -3.97 12.87
N VAL A 270 -23.32 -4.65 11.88
CA VAL A 270 -24.76 -4.97 11.82
C VAL A 270 -25.07 -6.19 12.68
N ILE A 271 -24.19 -7.19 12.67
CA ILE A 271 -24.37 -8.42 13.45
C ILE A 271 -24.22 -8.15 14.96
N ARG A 272 -23.27 -7.30 15.38
CA ARG A 272 -22.96 -6.96 16.78
C ARG A 272 -23.04 -8.17 17.72
N ASP A 273 -24.11 -8.25 18.50
CA ASP A 273 -24.27 -9.17 19.62
C ASP A 273 -24.58 -10.59 19.14
N ASN A 274 -25.06 -10.75 17.90
CA ASN A 274 -25.34 -12.06 17.31
C ASN A 274 -24.12 -12.69 16.62
N PHE A 275 -22.91 -12.19 16.87
CA PHE A 275 -21.72 -12.64 16.13
C PHE A 275 -21.47 -14.14 16.22
N GLU A 276 -21.58 -14.71 17.41
CA GLU A 276 -21.41 -16.16 17.63
C GLU A 276 -22.42 -16.98 16.83
N TYR A 277 -23.66 -16.51 16.76
CA TYR A 277 -24.72 -17.16 16.00
C TYR A 277 -24.41 -17.22 14.51
N TYR A 278 -24.03 -16.10 13.89
CA TYR A 278 -23.71 -16.03 12.45
C TYR A 278 -22.33 -16.61 12.09
N TYR A 279 -21.43 -16.74 13.07
CA TYR A 279 -20.10 -17.32 12.87
C TYR A 279 -20.09 -18.85 12.97
N ASN A 280 -21.09 -19.45 13.63
CA ASN A 280 -21.25 -20.89 13.69
C ASN A 280 -21.86 -21.44 12.38
N ASP A 281 -21.04 -22.18 11.63
CA ASP A 281 -21.43 -22.78 10.35
C ASP A 281 -22.52 -23.87 10.49
N GLU A 282 -22.81 -24.36 11.70
CA GLU A 282 -23.90 -25.32 11.97
C GLU A 282 -25.28 -24.65 11.88
N ASN A 283 -25.35 -23.36 12.21
CA ASN A 283 -26.59 -22.59 12.21
C ASN A 283 -26.92 -22.00 10.82
N ASN A 284 -26.03 -22.17 9.83
CA ASN A 284 -26.10 -21.48 8.54
C ASN A 284 -27.11 -22.17 7.58
N PRO A 285 -28.24 -21.52 7.25
CA PRO A 285 -29.26 -22.10 6.36
C PRO A 285 -28.90 -22.02 4.87
N TYR A 286 -27.74 -21.44 4.53
CA TYR A 286 -27.28 -21.21 3.15
C TYR A 286 -26.03 -22.03 2.79
N LYS A 287 -25.75 -23.08 3.55
CA LYS A 287 -24.62 -23.98 3.31
C LYS A 287 -24.81 -24.83 2.05
#